data_AF-A0AAN1CY09-F1
#
_entry.id   AF-A0AAN1CY09-F1
#
_cell.length_a   1.000
_cell.length_b   1.000
_cell.length_c   1.000
_cell.angle_alpha   90.00
_cell.angle_beta   90.00
_cell.angle_gamma   90.00
#
_symmetry.space_group_name_H-M   'P 1'
#
loop_
_entity.id
_entity.type
_entity.pdbx_description
1 polymer ?
#
loop_
_entity_poly.entity_id
_entity_poly.type
_entity_poly.pdbx_seq_one_letter_code
_entity_poly.pdbx_strand_id
1 'polypeptide(L)' 'MLEIVKLCLSTGARWNEAAQLKGSHFMMNGGNILVLRDVLGHADISMTMRYAHFARDHLSNVITRNPLSNL' A
#
# COMPACT_ATOMS: atom_id res chain seq x y z
N MET A 1 0.55 12.36 0.63
CA MET A 1 0.82 13.17 -0.58
C MET A 1 2.05 14.06 -0.43
N LEU A 2 2.13 14.91 0.60
CA LEU A 2 3.24 15.87 0.79
C LEU A 2 4.66 15.24 0.85
N GLU A 3 4.79 14.04 1.42
CA GLU A 3 6.09 13.36 1.54
C GLU A 3 6.65 12.83 0.20
N ILE A 4 5.79 12.39 -0.73
CA ILE A 4 6.21 11.95 -2.07
C ILE A 4 6.68 13.17 -2.88
N VAL A 5 6.00 14.31 -2.75
CA VAL A 5 6.38 15.56 -3.44
C VAL A 5 7.77 16.00 -3.00
N LYS A 6 8.07 15.99 -1.70
CA LYS A 6 9.40 16.32 -1.17
C LYS A 6 10.48 15.38 -1.73
N LEU A 7 10.20 14.07 -1.73
CA LEU A 7 11.13 13.07 -2.25
C LEU A 7 11.43 13.31 -3.73
N CYS A 8 10.41 13.44 -4.58
CA CYS A 8 10.56 13.76 -6.01
C CYS A 8 11.36 15.05 -6.26
N LEU A 9 11.13 16.09 -5.44
CA LEU A 9 11.86 17.36 -5.55
C LEU A 9 13.34 17.22 -5.17
N SER A 10 13.63 16.38 -4.16
CA SER A 10 15.00 16.16 -3.64
C SER A 10 15.85 15.19 -4.47
N THR A 11 15.23 14.20 -5.13
CA THR A 11 15.95 13.14 -5.86
C THR A 11 15.80 13.21 -7.38
N GLY A 12 14.89 14.05 -7.88
CA GLY A 12 14.53 14.08 -9.30
C GLY A 12 13.77 12.85 -9.78
N ALA A 13 13.36 11.94 -8.87
CA ALA A 13 12.61 10.75 -9.22
C ALA A 13 11.24 11.13 -9.80
N ARG A 14 10.80 10.40 -10.86
CA ARG A 14 9.47 10.61 -11.42
C ARG A 14 8.42 10.27 -10.36
N TRP A 15 7.31 11.02 -10.34
CA TRP A 15 6.23 10.82 -9.38
C TRP A 15 5.78 9.36 -9.30
N ASN A 16 5.64 8.72 -10.47
CA ASN A 16 5.25 7.32 -10.56
C ASN A 16 6.30 6.35 -10.00
N GLU A 17 7.60 6.66 -10.10
CA GLU A 17 8.69 5.83 -9.55
C GLU A 17 8.76 5.98 -8.02
N ALA A 18 8.69 7.21 -7.52
CA ALA A 18 8.65 7.50 -6.09
C ALA A 18 7.42 6.90 -5.40
N ALA A 19 6.27 6.97 -6.08
CA ALA A 19 5.02 6.38 -5.62
C ALA A 19 5.08 4.84 -5.62
N GLN A 20 5.73 4.23 -6.61
CA GLN A 20 5.99 2.78 -6.64
C GLN A 20 6.89 2.32 -5.49
N LEU A 21 7.99 3.05 -5.22
CA LEU A 21 8.93 2.77 -4.12
C LEU A 21 8.25 2.85 -2.75
N LYS A 22 7.42 3.88 -2.53
CA LYS A 22 6.65 4.02 -1.31
C LYS A 22 5.53 2.97 -1.21
N GLY A 23 4.89 2.62 -2.32
CA GLY A 23 3.80 1.65 -2.36
C GLY A 23 4.23 0.23 -1.99
N SER A 24 5.35 -0.26 -2.51
CA SER A 24 5.89 -1.58 -2.15
C SER A 24 6.27 -1.64 -0.66
N HIS A 25 7.00 -0.65 -0.16
CA HIS A 25 7.39 -0.58 1.25
C HIS A 25 6.18 -0.44 2.20
N PHE A 26 5.17 0.33 1.79
CA PHE A 26 3.92 0.46 2.54
C PHE A 26 3.18 -0.89 2.67
N MET A 27 3.07 -1.65 1.58
CA MET A 27 2.47 -2.98 1.60
C MET A 27 3.30 -3.99 2.40
N MET A 28 4.64 -3.93 2.30
CA MET A 28 5.55 -4.76 3.10
C MET A 28 5.40 -4.54 4.61
N ASN A 29 5.10 -3.31 5.03
CA ASN A 29 4.83 -2.96 6.41
C ASN A 29 3.39 -3.32 6.87
N GLY A 30 2.62 -4.04 6.05
CA GLY A 30 1.25 -4.44 6.37
C GLY A 30 0.20 -3.35 6.15
N GLY A 31 0.50 -2.35 5.31
CA GLY A 31 -0.44 -1.30 4.94
C GLY A 31 -1.67 -1.82 4.20
N ASN A 32 -2.79 -1.11 4.34
CA ASN A 32 -4.06 -1.48 3.69
C ASN A 32 -4.03 -1.10 2.20
N ILE A 33 -4.30 -2.08 1.32
CA ILE A 33 -4.28 -1.90 -0.13
C ILE A 33 -5.28 -0.84 -0.64
N LEU A 34 -6.41 -0.64 0.05
CA LEU A 34 -7.38 0.40 -0.30
C LEU A 34 -6.85 1.81 0.01
N VAL A 35 -6.13 1.95 1.13
CA VAL A 35 -5.45 3.22 1.48
C VAL A 35 -4.37 3.52 0.45
N LEU A 36 -3.64 2.49 0.00
CA LEU A 36 -2.64 2.66 -1.05
C LEU A 36 -3.26 3.14 -2.36
N ARG A 37 -4.42 2.59 -2.77
CA ARG A 37 -5.15 3.05 -3.98
C ARG A 37 -5.44 4.54 -3.90
N ASP A 38 -5.96 5.02 -2.77
CA ASP A 38 -6.35 6.41 -2.58
C ASP A 38 -5.13 7.35 -2.54
N VAL A 39 -4.03 6.92 -1.92
CA VAL A 39 -2.77 7.68 -1.88
C VAL A 39 -2.12 7.80 -3.26
N LEU A 40 -2.22 6.74 -4.08
CA LEU A 40 -1.72 6.73 -5.46
C LEU A 40 -2.66 7.43 -6.45
N GLY A 41 -3.91 7.69 -6.06
CA GLY A 41 -4.93 8.28 -6.94
C GLY A 41 -5.35 7.34 -8.08
N HIS A 42 -5.27 6.02 -7.88
CA HIS A 42 -5.70 5.06 -8.89
C HIS A 42 -7.22 5.04 -9.00
N ALA A 43 -7.72 5.16 -10.24
CA ALA A 43 -9.16 5.13 -10.53
C ALA A 43 -9.79 3.75 -10.28
N ASP A 44 -9.00 2.68 -10.43
CA ASP A 44 -9.46 1.30 -10.21
C ASP A 44 -8.51 0.53 -9.29
N ILE A 45 -9.06 -0.40 -8.51
CA ILE A 45 -8.28 -1.21 -7.57
C ILE A 45 -7.31 -2.14 -8.30
N SER A 46 -7.62 -2.59 -9.51
CA SER A 46 -6.76 -3.49 -10.30
C SER A 46 -5.40 -2.88 -10.60
N MET A 47 -5.31 -1.55 -10.71
CA MET A 47 -4.04 -0.84 -10.86
C MET A 47 -3.15 -0.98 -9.62
N THR A 48 -3.77 -1.02 -8.44
CA THR A 48 -3.09 -1.15 -7.14
C THR A 48 -2.82 -2.62 -6.76
N MET A 49 -3.55 -3.56 -7.37
CA MET A 49 -3.31 -5.00 -7.17
C MET A 49 -1.90 -5.44 -7.57
N ARG A 50 -1.19 -4.65 -8.40
CA ARG A 50 0.24 -4.85 -8.65
C ARG A 50 1.06 -4.93 -7.36
N TYR A 51 0.66 -4.27 -6.28
CA TYR A 51 1.39 -4.31 -5.00
C TYR A 51 0.86 -5.37 -4.02
N ALA A 52 -0.18 -6.12 -4.36
CA ALA A 52 -0.79 -7.09 -3.47
C ALA A 52 0.19 -8.17 -3.02
N HIS A 53 1.11 -8.58 -3.90
CA HIS A 53 2.15 -9.58 -3.59
C HIS A 53 3.18 -9.11 -2.54
N PHE A 54 3.27 -7.81 -2.27
CA PHE A 54 4.11 -7.27 -1.20
C PHE A 54 3.43 -7.33 0.17
N ALA A 55 2.11 -7.55 0.23
CA ALA A 55 1.41 -7.78 1.47
C ALA A 55 1.90 -9.12 2.06
N ARG A 56 2.64 -9.06 3.17
CA ARG A 56 2.99 -10.27 3.94
C ARG A 56 1.70 -10.97 4.37
N ASP A 57 1.68 -12.30 4.27
CA ASP A 57 0.57 -13.19 4.59
C ASP A 57 -0.31 -12.64 5.74
N HIS A 58 -1.44 -12.05 5.39
CA HIS A 58 -2.37 -11.44 6.35
C HIS A 58 -3.36 -12.47 6.92
N LEU A 59 -3.12 -13.77 6.71
CA LEU A 59 -3.96 -14.87 7.18
C LEU A 59 -4.02 -14.94 8.72
N SER A 60 -2.96 -14.52 9.43
CA SER A 60 -2.94 -14.47 10.90
C SER A 60 -3.95 -13.46 11.48
N ASN A 61 -4.21 -12.36 10.75
CA ASN A 61 -5.22 -11.37 11.13
C ASN A 61 -6.65 -11.85 10.87
N VAL A 62 -6.86 -12.82 9.98
CA VAL A 62 -8.19 -13.42 9.72
C VAL A 62 -8.61 -14.31 10.89
N ILE A 63 -7.68 -15.09 11.44
CA ILE A 63 -7.94 -15.96 12.60
C ILE A 63 -8.28 -15.13 13.84
N THR A 64 -7.55 -14.04 14.07
CA THR A 64 -7.76 -13.14 15.23
C THR A 64 -8.95 -12.18 15.06
N ARG A 65 -9.39 -11.89 13.84
CA ARG A 65 -10.59 -11.08 13.56
C ARG A 65 -11.82 -11.94 13.22
N ASN A 66 -11.75 -13.25 13.47
CA ASN A 66 -12.90 -14.12 13.26
C ASN A 66 -14.02 -13.70 14.23
N PRO A 67 -15.22 -13.35 13.76
CA PRO A 67 -16.35 -12.99 14.63
C PRO A 67 -16.75 -14.12 15.60
N LEU A 68 -16.29 -15.35 15.34
CA LEU A 68 -16.48 -16.52 16.19
C LEU A 68 -15.37 -16.71 17.24
N SER A 69 -14.30 -15.90 17.24
CA SER A 69 -13.19 -16.07 18.21
C SER A 69 -13.52 -15.54 19.61
N ASN A 70 -14.65 -14.86 19.77
CA ASN A 70 -15.10 -14.25 21.03
C ASN A 70 -16.45 -14.83 21.51
N LEU A 71 -16.78 -16.02 21.02
CA LEU A 71 -17.86 -16.89 21.49
C LEU A 71 -17.26 -18.02 22.32
#